data_AF-A0A9E3R0T8-F1
#
_entry.id   AF-A0A9E3R0T8-F1
#
_cell.length_a   1.000
_cell.length_b   1.000
_cell.length_c   1.000
_cell.angle_alpha   90.00
_cell.angle_beta   90.00
_cell.angle_gamma   90.00
#
_symmetry.space_group_name_H-M   'P 1'
#
loop_
_entity.id
_entity.type
_entity.pdbx_description
1 polymer ?
#
loop_
_entity_poly.entity_id
_entity_poly.type
_entity_poly.pdbx_seq_one_letter_code
_entity_poly.pdbx_strand_id
1 'polypeptide(L)'
;ATVLTADQPAQVVHFFPGQDAYGAGAGQGDPSMTVLTPAEQFAPGATFATPPGVTDDYVQLAWDSAATTAVFVDGVQVTAFEGIGGSTFRLANLAVSNGTHVVTTSPAGQGVGLEVYGYYQYTSYASAGPRRFQVLAPALVP
;
A
#
# COMPACT_ATOMS: atom_id res chain seq x y z
N ALA A 1 -0.23 9.64 -19.08
CA ALA A 1 -0.48 8.34 -18.44
C ALA A 1 -0.59 7.29 -19.53
N THR A 2 0.13 6.17 -19.40
CA THR A 2 -0.03 5.02 -20.29
C THR A 2 -1.21 4.19 -19.77
N VAL A 3 -2.20 3.92 -20.62
CA VAL A 3 -3.35 3.10 -20.25
C VAL A 3 -3.04 1.65 -20.58
N LEU A 4 -3.18 0.76 -19.59
CA LEU A 4 -3.12 -0.68 -19.79
C LEU A 4 -4.56 -1.21 -19.87
N THR A 5 -4.89 -1.92 -20.94
CA THR A 5 -6.20 -2.57 -21.11
C THR A 5 -6.03 -4.08 -21.05
N ALA A 6 -6.91 -4.76 -20.31
CA ALA A 6 -6.97 -6.21 -20.24
C ALA A 6 -8.42 -6.68 -20.45
N ASP A 7 -8.60 -7.78 -21.15
CA ASP A 7 -9.86 -8.49 -21.34
C ASP A 7 -10.12 -9.55 -20.26
N GLN A 8 -9.12 -9.78 -19.41
CA GLN A 8 -9.14 -10.71 -18.27
C GLN A 8 -8.71 -10.00 -16.98
N PRO A 9 -8.97 -10.60 -15.80
CA PRO A 9 -8.51 -10.03 -14.53
C PRO A 9 -6.99 -9.78 -14.53
N ALA A 10 -6.59 -8.56 -14.21
CA ALA A 10 -5.19 -8.19 -14.04
C ALA A 10 -4.87 -8.05 -12.54
N GLN A 11 -3.74 -8.63 -12.12
CA GLN A 11 -3.20 -8.42 -10.79
C GLN A 11 -1.99 -7.51 -10.86
N VAL A 12 -1.98 -6.46 -10.04
CA VAL A 12 -0.84 -5.54 -9.92
C VAL A 12 -0.05 -5.91 -8.68
N VAL A 13 1.27 -5.87 -8.81
CA VAL A 13 2.23 -6.25 -7.79
C VAL A 13 3.26 -5.15 -7.62
N HIS A 14 3.70 -4.94 -6.39
CA HIS A 14 4.87 -4.13 -6.07
C HIS A 14 6.05 -5.09 -5.94
N PHE A 15 7.07 -4.89 -6.77
CA PHE A 15 8.31 -5.66 -6.75
C PHE A 15 9.47 -4.78 -6.31
N PHE A 16 10.28 -5.31 -5.41
CA PHE A 16 11.47 -4.67 -4.88
C PHE A 16 12.70 -5.45 -5.36
N PRO A 17 13.61 -4.81 -6.11
CA PRO A 17 14.85 -5.46 -6.51
C PRO A 17 15.77 -5.64 -5.29
N GLY A 18 16.56 -6.71 -5.25
CA GLY A 18 17.57 -6.88 -4.21
C GLY A 18 18.73 -5.89 -4.36
N GLN A 19 19.55 -5.77 -3.31
CA GLN A 19 20.72 -4.89 -3.27
C GLN A 19 21.72 -5.12 -4.41
N ASP A 20 21.90 -6.39 -4.80
CA ASP A 20 22.84 -6.82 -5.84
C ASP A 20 22.13 -7.08 -7.18
N ALA A 21 20.90 -6.57 -7.36
CA ALA A 21 20.18 -6.69 -8.62
C ALA A 21 20.92 -5.93 -9.73
N TYR A 22 20.98 -6.53 -10.93
CA TYR A 22 21.62 -5.91 -12.08
C TYR A 22 20.87 -4.64 -12.51
N GLY A 23 21.56 -3.50 -12.57
CA GLY A 23 20.98 -2.19 -12.91
C GLY A 23 20.72 -1.34 -11.66
N ALA A 24 19.50 -0.86 -11.48
CA ALA A 24 19.10 -0.09 -10.31
C ALA A 24 18.72 -1.04 -9.15
N GLY A 25 19.72 -1.52 -8.40
CA GLY A 25 19.49 -2.23 -7.15
C GLY A 25 18.85 -1.33 -6.09
N ALA A 26 18.19 -1.92 -5.09
CA ALA A 26 17.55 -1.17 -4.00
C ALA A 26 18.53 -0.56 -2.98
N GLY A 27 19.85 -0.78 -3.15
CA GLY A 27 20.89 -0.32 -2.22
C GLY A 27 21.02 -1.16 -0.94
N GLN A 28 19.96 -1.87 -0.54
CA GLN A 28 19.96 -2.87 0.54
C GLN A 28 18.80 -3.87 0.38
N GLY A 29 18.84 -4.94 1.18
CA GLY A 29 17.80 -5.97 1.21
C GLY A 29 17.92 -7.03 0.12
N ASP A 30 17.24 -8.15 0.31
CA ASP A 30 16.99 -9.14 -0.72
C ASP A 30 15.76 -8.75 -1.59
N PRO A 31 15.44 -9.49 -2.67
CA PRO A 31 14.24 -9.20 -3.45
C PRO A 31 12.95 -9.51 -2.67
N SER A 32 11.95 -8.65 -2.78
CA SER A 32 10.62 -8.88 -2.18
C SER A 32 9.49 -8.46 -3.11
N MET A 33 8.30 -8.96 -2.84
CA MET A 33 7.11 -8.72 -3.66
C MET A 33 5.86 -8.72 -2.80
N THR A 34 4.94 -7.80 -3.07
CA THR A 34 3.58 -7.83 -2.52
C THR A 34 2.55 -7.56 -3.59
N VAL A 35 1.35 -8.10 -3.40
CA VAL A 35 0.21 -7.83 -4.28
C VAL A 35 -0.49 -6.57 -3.80
N LEU A 36 -0.76 -5.62 -4.71
CA LEU A 36 -1.45 -4.39 -4.34
C LEU A 36 -2.90 -4.68 -3.98
N THR A 37 -3.41 -3.93 -3.02
CA THR A 37 -4.81 -4.01 -2.61
C THR A 37 -5.70 -3.36 -3.68
N PRO A 38 -6.68 -4.07 -4.27
CA PRO A 38 -7.66 -3.46 -5.17
C PRO A 38 -8.45 -2.34 -4.48
N ALA A 39 -8.82 -1.29 -5.21
CA ALA A 39 -9.53 -0.14 -4.66
C ALA A 39 -10.86 -0.52 -3.99
N GLU A 40 -11.54 -1.54 -4.53
CA GLU A 40 -12.79 -2.09 -4.01
C GLU A 40 -12.62 -2.78 -2.64
N GLN A 41 -11.38 -3.12 -2.27
CA GLN A 41 -11.03 -3.79 -1.03
C GLN A 41 -10.34 -2.85 -0.02
N PHE A 42 -10.32 -1.54 -0.29
CA PHE A 42 -9.78 -0.56 0.65
C PHE A 42 -10.51 -0.63 2.00
N ALA A 43 -9.73 -0.67 3.08
CA ALA A 43 -10.24 -0.84 4.43
C ALA A 43 -10.61 0.52 5.06
N PRO A 44 -11.66 0.60 5.90
CA PRO A 44 -12.14 1.84 6.53
C PRO A 44 -11.20 2.46 7.60
N GLY A 45 -9.95 1.98 7.65
CA GLY A 45 -8.99 2.10 8.74
C GLY A 45 -8.24 0.78 8.90
N ALA A 46 -7.00 0.85 9.38
CA ALA A 46 -6.14 -0.33 9.46
C ALA A 46 -5.18 -0.23 10.65
N THR A 47 -4.84 -1.37 11.22
CA THR A 47 -3.69 -1.51 12.12
C THR A 47 -2.68 -2.40 11.44
N PHE A 48 -1.44 -1.96 11.42
CA PHE A 48 -0.34 -2.74 10.86
C PHE A 48 0.86 -2.70 11.81
N ALA A 49 1.78 -3.65 11.64
CA ALA A 49 3.00 -3.71 12.42
C ALA A 49 4.19 -3.89 11.49
N THR A 50 5.32 -3.32 11.88
CA THR A 50 6.61 -3.49 11.23
C THR A 50 7.43 -4.54 11.99
N PRO A 51 8.21 -5.41 11.30
CA PRO A 51 8.96 -6.48 11.94
C PRO A 51 10.11 -5.93 12.78
N PRO A 52 10.36 -6.42 14.00
CA PRO A 52 11.47 -5.94 14.82
C PRO A 52 12.83 -6.19 14.15
N GLY A 53 13.71 -5.19 14.21
CA GLY A 53 15.10 -5.28 13.71
C GLY A 53 15.29 -4.87 12.24
N VAL A 54 14.22 -4.50 11.53
CA VAL A 54 14.32 -3.82 10.24
C VAL A 54 14.47 -2.32 10.51
N THR A 55 15.38 -1.64 9.80
CA THR A 55 15.73 -0.23 10.08
C THR A 55 15.05 0.75 9.15
N ASP A 56 14.66 0.31 7.97
CA ASP A 56 14.04 1.15 6.94
C ASP A 56 12.65 0.61 6.61
N ASP A 57 11.69 0.92 7.48
CA ASP A 57 10.30 0.52 7.35
C ASP A 57 9.47 1.62 6.67
N TYR A 58 8.60 1.21 5.75
CA TYR A 58 7.72 2.09 4.99
C TYR A 58 6.29 1.55 4.95
N VAL A 59 5.36 2.48 4.84
CA VAL A 59 3.97 2.20 4.49
C VAL A 59 3.58 3.00 3.25
N GLN A 60 3.15 2.29 2.22
CA GLN A 60 2.49 2.88 1.07
C GLN A 60 1.00 2.95 1.35
N LEU A 61 0.41 4.12 1.12
CA LEU A 61 -1.01 4.38 1.30
C LEU A 61 -1.60 4.87 -0.01
N ALA A 62 -2.75 4.30 -0.39
CA ALA A 62 -3.53 4.75 -1.54
C ALA A 62 -4.97 5.04 -1.10
N TRP A 63 -5.56 6.14 -1.57
CA TRP A 63 -6.97 6.45 -1.28
C TRP A 63 -7.60 7.28 -2.38
N ASP A 64 -8.91 7.13 -2.56
CA ASP A 64 -9.70 7.98 -3.44
C ASP A 64 -10.04 9.29 -2.70
N SER A 65 -9.51 10.41 -3.17
CA SER A 65 -9.74 11.72 -2.55
C SER A 65 -11.15 12.28 -2.72
N ALA A 66 -11.98 11.67 -3.57
CA ALA A 66 -13.41 11.99 -3.65
C ALA A 66 -14.19 11.45 -2.45
N ALA A 67 -13.75 10.32 -1.87
CA ALA A 67 -14.38 9.68 -0.72
C ALA A 67 -13.63 9.97 0.60
N THR A 68 -12.30 9.85 0.59
CA THR A 68 -11.40 10.03 1.73
C THR A 68 -10.66 11.36 1.59
N THR A 69 -11.08 12.40 2.31
CA THR A 69 -10.48 13.74 2.21
C THR A 69 -9.13 13.85 2.92
N ALA A 70 -8.93 13.08 4.00
CA ALA A 70 -7.66 12.98 4.72
C ALA A 70 -7.40 11.58 5.27
N VAL A 71 -6.12 11.22 5.37
CA VAL A 71 -5.62 10.00 5.99
C VAL A 71 -4.64 10.39 7.10
N PHE A 72 -4.65 9.65 8.20
CA PHE A 72 -3.79 9.85 9.35
C PHE A 72 -3.06 8.55 9.68
N VAL A 73 -1.79 8.66 10.03
CA VAL A 73 -0.99 7.57 10.61
C VAL A 73 -0.63 7.99 12.03
N ASP A 74 -1.03 7.20 13.02
CA ASP A 74 -0.85 7.50 14.45
C ASP A 74 -1.38 8.88 14.87
N GLY A 75 -2.49 9.28 14.27
CA GLY A 75 -3.13 10.58 14.50
C GLY A 75 -2.45 11.76 13.79
N VAL A 76 -1.34 11.54 13.09
CA VAL A 76 -0.65 12.56 12.28
C VAL A 76 -1.18 12.52 10.85
N GLN A 77 -1.63 13.69 10.35
CA GLN A 77 -2.16 13.78 9.00
C GLN A 77 -1.06 13.56 7.95
N VAL A 78 -1.36 12.72 6.97
CA VAL A 78 -0.52 12.51 5.79
C VAL A 78 -0.66 13.71 4.86
N THR A 79 0.43 14.46 4.68
CA THR A 79 0.47 15.68 3.84
C THR A 79 1.40 15.55 2.63
N ALA A 80 2.41 14.68 2.71
CA ALA A 80 3.28 14.34 1.59
C ALA A 80 2.66 13.18 0.78
N PHE A 81 2.00 13.53 -0.33
CA PHE A 81 1.39 12.58 -1.25
C PHE A 81 1.39 13.13 -2.68
N GLU A 82 1.27 12.23 -3.64
CA GLU A 82 1.19 12.53 -5.06
C GLU A 82 -0.19 12.15 -5.61
N GLY A 83 -0.66 12.87 -6.62
CA GLY A 83 -1.89 12.54 -7.33
C GLY A 83 -1.62 11.53 -8.43
N ILE A 84 -2.47 10.52 -8.56
CA ILE A 84 -2.42 9.58 -9.68
C ILE A 84 -3.13 10.24 -10.87
N GLY A 85 -2.34 10.67 -11.85
CA GLY A 85 -2.81 11.48 -12.99
C GLY A 85 -4.00 10.85 -13.73
N GLY A 86 -5.05 11.67 -13.96
CA GLY A 86 -6.28 11.23 -14.62
C GLY A 86 -7.28 10.54 -13.69
N SER A 87 -7.04 10.52 -12.37
CA SER A 87 -7.94 9.95 -11.37
C SER A 87 -8.05 10.85 -10.13
N THR A 88 -8.94 10.47 -9.21
CA THR A 88 -9.07 11.10 -7.88
C THR A 88 -8.17 10.44 -6.84
N PHE A 89 -7.41 9.40 -7.21
CA PHE A 89 -6.56 8.68 -6.27
C PHE A 89 -5.31 9.49 -5.89
N ARG A 90 -4.94 9.35 -4.63
CA ARG A 90 -3.68 9.83 -4.05
C ARG A 90 -2.83 8.65 -3.60
N LEU A 91 -1.53 8.81 -3.71
CA LEU A 91 -0.52 7.86 -3.25
C LEU A 91 0.42 8.57 -2.28
N ALA A 92 0.66 7.98 -1.12
CA ALA A 92 1.67 8.43 -0.18
C ALA A 92 2.61 7.28 0.14
N ASN A 93 3.87 7.59 0.33
CA ASN A 93 4.86 6.63 0.80
C ASN A 93 5.56 7.22 2.02
N LEU A 94 5.33 6.62 3.19
CA LEU A 94 5.77 7.17 4.47
C LEU A 94 6.78 6.24 5.12
N ALA A 95 7.90 6.80 5.56
CA ALA A 95 8.77 6.12 6.52
C ALA A 95 8.07 6.03 7.88
N VAL A 96 8.17 4.88 8.52
CA VAL A 96 7.56 4.60 9.84
C VAL A 96 8.61 4.00 10.77
N SER A 97 8.39 4.15 12.08
CA SER A 97 9.27 3.53 13.08
C SER A 97 8.98 2.04 13.22
N ASN A 98 9.83 1.34 13.96
CA ASN A 98 9.53 -0.03 14.34
C ASN A 98 8.35 -0.09 15.34
N GLY A 99 7.37 -0.95 15.12
CA GLY A 99 6.25 -1.17 16.03
C GLY A 99 4.88 -1.27 15.36
N THR A 100 3.84 -0.99 16.13
CA THR A 100 2.44 -1.04 15.70
C THR A 100 1.94 0.36 15.39
N HIS A 101 1.28 0.49 14.24
CA HIS A 101 0.75 1.75 13.71
C HIS A 101 -0.74 1.65 13.42
N VAL A 102 -1.43 2.78 13.55
CA VAL A 102 -2.87 2.88 13.29
C VAL A 102 -3.15 3.91 12.20
N VAL A 103 -3.87 3.48 11.17
CA VAL A 103 -4.35 4.33 10.08
C VAL A 103 -5.82 4.63 10.27
N THR A 104 -6.16 5.92 10.23
CA THR A 104 -7.54 6.41 10.27
C THR A 104 -7.82 7.37 9.12
N THR A 105 -9.09 7.56 8.80
CA THR A 105 -9.54 8.35 7.65
C THR A 105 -10.53 9.43 8.07
N SER A 106 -10.62 10.49 7.26
CA SER A 106 -11.66 11.51 7.33
C SER A 106 -12.34 11.63 5.97
N PRO A 107 -13.69 11.57 5.88
CA PRO A 107 -14.61 11.13 6.93
C PRO A 107 -14.27 9.75 7.50
N ALA A 108 -14.62 9.50 8.76
CA ALA A 108 -14.36 8.21 9.39
C ALA A 108 -15.07 7.07 8.65
N GLY A 109 -14.41 5.93 8.52
CA GLY A 109 -14.95 4.75 7.85
C GLY A 109 -14.73 4.71 6.34
N GLN A 110 -14.00 5.69 5.77
CA GLN A 110 -13.65 5.70 4.36
C GLN A 110 -12.41 4.87 4.07
N GLY A 111 -12.34 4.33 2.84
CA GLY A 111 -11.34 3.35 2.43
C GLY A 111 -9.93 3.92 2.25
N VAL A 112 -8.94 3.15 2.69
CA VAL A 112 -7.52 3.31 2.37
C VAL A 112 -6.91 1.94 2.03
N GLY A 113 -6.14 1.89 0.95
CA GLY A 113 -5.26 0.77 0.59
C GLY A 113 -3.91 0.92 1.27
N LEU A 114 -3.32 -0.20 1.69
CA LEU A 114 -2.12 -0.21 2.50
C LEU A 114 -1.19 -1.36 2.09
N GLU A 115 0.07 -1.04 1.86
CA GLU A 115 1.14 -2.02 1.70
C GLU A 115 2.31 -1.64 2.60
N VAL A 116 2.76 -2.58 3.42
CA VAL A 116 3.90 -2.38 4.33
C VAL A 116 5.10 -3.06 3.73
N TYR A 117 6.23 -2.38 3.69
CA TYR A 117 7.46 -2.97 3.20
C TYR A 117 8.66 -2.31 3.88
N GLY A 118 9.81 -2.98 3.85
CA GLY A 118 11.00 -2.44 4.45
C GLY A 118 12.25 -3.24 4.14
N TYR A 119 13.39 -2.68 4.54
CA TYR A 119 14.70 -3.23 4.26
C TYR A 119 15.65 -3.09 5.44
N TYR A 120 16.56 -4.05 5.49
CA TYR A 120 17.75 -4.07 6.30
C TYR A 120 18.86 -4.75 5.49
N GLN A 121 20.11 -4.67 5.96
CA GLN A 121 21.24 -5.32 5.29
C GLN A 121 20.91 -6.81 4.99
N TYR A 122 20.88 -7.16 3.70
CA TYR A 122 20.51 -8.48 3.15
C TYR A 122 19.09 -9.01 3.48
N THR A 123 18.20 -8.21 4.07
CA THR A 123 16.83 -8.64 4.42
C THR A 123 15.82 -7.62 3.96
N SER A 124 14.71 -8.07 3.38
CA SER A 124 13.58 -7.22 3.05
C SER A 124 12.27 -7.93 3.38
N TYR A 125 11.20 -7.16 3.48
CA TYR A 125 9.86 -7.69 3.55
C TYR A 125 8.89 -6.81 2.77
N ALA A 126 7.83 -7.42 2.28
CA ALA A 126 6.70 -6.74 1.69
C ALA A 126 5.45 -7.53 2.03
N SER A 127 4.44 -6.84 2.52
CA SER A 127 3.17 -7.44 2.87
C SER A 127 2.01 -6.56 2.45
N ALA A 128 0.95 -7.22 2.01
CA ALA A 128 -0.35 -6.62 1.92
C ALA A 128 -0.82 -6.17 3.31
N GLY A 129 -1.41 -4.98 3.37
CA GLY A 129 -2.12 -4.51 4.55
C GLY A 129 -3.50 -5.17 4.72
N PRO A 130 -4.23 -4.79 5.79
CA PRO A 130 -5.61 -5.21 5.99
C PRO A 130 -6.50 -4.82 4.80
N ARG A 131 -7.44 -5.71 4.45
CA ARG A 131 -8.36 -5.55 3.33
C ARG A 131 -9.78 -5.79 3.75
N ARG A 132 -10.70 -5.10 3.10
CA ARG A 132 -12.13 -5.36 3.23
C ARG A 132 -12.55 -6.43 2.24
N PHE A 133 -12.96 -7.59 2.76
CA PHE A 133 -13.53 -8.66 1.95
C PHE A 133 -15.05 -8.53 1.96
N GLN A 134 -15.60 -7.94 0.89
CA GLN A 134 -17.01 -7.99 0.58
C GLN A 134 -17.24 -8.75 -0.71
N VAL A 135 -18.44 -9.34 -0.85
CA VAL A 135 -18.89 -9.91 -2.11
C VAL A 135 -19.12 -8.74 -3.08
N LEU A 136 -18.22 -8.58 -4.05
CA LEU A 136 -18.26 -7.49 -5.03
C LEU A 136 -19.18 -7.79 -6.23
N ALA A 137 -19.50 -9.07 -6.46
CA ALA A 137 -20.45 -9.51 -7.48
C ALA A 137 -21.34 -10.63 -6.91
N PRO A 138 -22.65 -10.69 -7.23
CA PRO A 138 -23.47 -11.86 -6.94
C PRO A 138 -22.79 -13.11 -7.52
N ALA A 139 -22.86 -14.24 -6.81
CA ALA A 139 -22.35 -15.50 -7.34
C ALA A 139 -22.83 -15.68 -8.78
N LEU A 140 -21.93 -16.05 -9.69
CA LEU A 140 -22.33 -16.54 -11.01
C LEU A 140 -23.29 -17.69 -10.76
N VAL A 141 -24.59 -17.45 -10.97
CA VAL A 141 -25.62 -18.46 -10.81
C VAL A 141 -25.32 -19.54 -11.86
N PRO A 142 -25.28 -20.83 -11.49
CA PRO A 142 -25.01 -21.93 -12.43
C PRO A 142 -25.98 -21.95 -13.62
#